data_AF-A0A957DFV1-F1
#
_entry.id   AF-A0A957DFV1-F1
#
_cell.length_a   1.000
_cell.length_b   1.000
_cell.length_c   1.000
_cell.angle_alpha   90.00
_cell.angle_beta   90.00
_cell.angle_gamma   90.00
#
_symmetry.space_group_name_H-M   'P 1'
#
loop_
_entity.id
_entity.type
_entity.pdbx_description
1 polymer ?
#
loop_
_entity_poly.entity_id
_entity_poly.type
_entity_poly.pdbx_seq_one_letter_code
_entity_poly.pdbx_strand_id
1 'polypeptide(L)'
;MEDLAPLEQAVLTYLLSHPYVPHSHDDLITNSWSEVENTAGVSTEAVYQVARRIRLKIEPDPTQPMYLVTRRGGYQFFPEGRPDEAGENAR
;
A
#
# COMPACT_ATOMS: atom_id res chain seq x y z
N MET A 1 5.17 -7.87 14.36
CA MET A 1 4.35 -6.96 13.53
C MET A 1 3.37 -6.21 14.44
N GLU A 2 3.83 -5.72 15.60
CA GLU A 2 2.95 -5.30 16.71
C GLU A 2 2.75 -3.77 16.81
N ASP A 3 3.24 -2.98 15.85
CA ASP A 3 3.20 -1.52 15.90
C ASP A 3 2.45 -0.86 14.73
N LEU A 4 1.70 -1.61 13.91
CA LEU A 4 0.89 -1.01 12.85
C LEU A 4 -0.35 -0.32 13.46
N ALA A 5 -0.54 0.95 13.14
CA ALA A 5 -1.78 1.64 13.48
C ALA A 5 -2.95 0.97 12.73
N PRO A 6 -4.19 1.02 13.25
CA PRO A 6 -5.33 0.31 12.65
C PRO A 6 -5.49 0.54 11.14
N LEU A 7 -5.32 1.80 10.72
CA LEU A 7 -5.42 2.17 9.32
C LEU A 7 -4.26 1.66 8.45
N GLU A 8 -3.03 1.64 8.99
CA GLU A 8 -1.88 1.07 8.28
C GLU A 8 -2.04 -0.44 8.11
N GLN A 9 -2.58 -1.11 9.13
CA GLN A 9 -2.90 -2.52 9.08
C GLN A 9 -4.00 -2.81 8.04
N ALA A 10 -5.08 -2.02 8.01
CA ALA A 10 -6.17 -2.20 7.04
C ALA A 10 -5.67 -2.04 5.59
N VAL A 11 -4.90 -0.97 5.31
CA VAL A 11 -4.30 -0.74 3.98
C VAL A 11 -3.38 -1.89 3.59
N LEU A 12 -2.50 -2.31 4.49
CA LEU A 12 -1.55 -3.38 4.21
C LEU A 12 -2.26 -4.72 4.01
N THR A 13 -3.29 -5.04 4.81
CA THR A 13 -4.09 -6.27 4.66
C THR A 13 -4.84 -6.30 3.33
N TYR A 14 -5.43 -5.17 2.91
CA TYR A 14 -6.09 -5.09 1.60
C TYR A 14 -5.10 -5.36 0.45
N LEU A 15 -3.91 -4.74 0.50
CA LEU A 15 -2.87 -4.91 -0.50
C LEU A 15 -2.26 -6.33 -0.51
N LEU A 16 -2.08 -6.94 0.67
CA LEU A 16 -1.64 -8.33 0.81
C LEU A 16 -2.64 -9.33 0.21
N SER A 17 -3.92 -8.98 0.21
CA SER A 17 -4.98 -9.80 -0.38
C SER A 17 -5.06 -9.65 -1.90
N HIS A 18 -4.41 -8.63 -2.46
CA HIS A 18 -4.38 -8.31 -3.89
C HIS A 18 -2.94 -8.02 -4.37
N PRO A 19 -2.01 -8.96 -4.19
CA PRO A 19 -0.62 -8.73 -4.57
C PRO A 19 -0.48 -8.61 -6.09
N TYR A 20 0.57 -7.92 -6.53
CA TYR A 20 0.88 -7.69 -7.95
C TYR A 20 -0.18 -6.93 -8.74
N VAL A 21 -1.22 -6.38 -8.11
CA VAL A 21 -2.22 -5.53 -8.77
C VAL A 21 -2.00 -4.06 -8.36
N PRO A 22 -1.93 -3.12 -9.31
CA PRO A 22 -1.90 -1.70 -8.96
C PRO A 22 -3.28 -1.24 -8.48
N HIS A 23 -3.31 -0.59 -7.32
CA HIS A 23 -4.50 0.04 -6.74
C HIS A 23 -4.31 1.54 -6.68
N SER A 24 -5.33 2.30 -7.10
CA SER A 24 -5.34 3.76 -7.03
C SER A 24 -5.53 4.27 -5.59
N HIS A 25 -5.30 5.56 -5.35
CA HIS A 25 -5.63 6.18 -4.05
C HIS A 25 -7.11 6.00 -3.70
N ASP A 26 -8.01 6.13 -4.68
CA ASP A 26 -9.46 5.98 -4.47
C ASP A 26 -9.82 4.54 -4.11
N ASP A 27 -9.17 3.54 -4.73
CA ASP A 27 -9.33 2.13 -4.36
C ASP A 27 -8.92 1.89 -2.90
N LEU A 28 -7.80 2.47 -2.48
CA LEU A 28 -7.31 2.32 -1.12
C LEU A 28 -8.25 3.00 -0.12
N ILE A 29 -8.69 4.23 -0.39
CA ILE A 29 -9.65 4.94 0.46
C ILE A 29 -10.95 4.12 0.58
N THR A 30 -11.46 3.61 -0.54
CA THR A 30 -12.75 2.91 -0.58
C THR A 30 -12.71 1.55 0.10
N ASN A 31 -11.60 0.81 -0.01
CA ASN A 31 -11.54 -0.59 0.46
C ASN A 31 -10.80 -0.79 1.77
N SER A 32 -10.13 0.23 2.33
CA SER A 32 -9.40 0.10 3.60
C SER A 32 -9.74 1.17 4.64
N TRP A 33 -9.98 2.43 4.25
CA TRP A 33 -10.41 3.45 5.21
C TRP A 33 -11.84 3.23 5.68
N SER A 34 -12.75 2.77 4.82
CA SER A 34 -14.16 2.54 5.16
C SER A 34 -14.37 1.54 6.30
N GLU A 35 -13.40 0.65 6.54
CA GLU A 35 -13.45 -0.32 7.63
C GLU A 35 -13.07 0.29 8.98
N VAL A 36 -12.41 1.46 8.98
CA VAL A 36 -11.80 2.06 10.18
C VAL A 36 -12.44 3.41 10.51
N GLU A 37 -12.73 4.27 9.53
CA GLU A 37 -13.29 5.61 9.71
C GLU A 37 -14.18 6.06 8.53
N ASN A 38 -14.90 7.17 8.69
CA ASN A 38 -15.66 7.78 7.58
C ASN A 38 -14.70 8.30 6.51
N THR A 39 -14.92 7.91 5.25
CA THR A 39 -14.06 8.26 4.11
C THR A 39 -14.33 9.66 3.54
N ALA A 40 -15.38 10.34 3.99
CA ALA A 40 -15.75 11.67 3.49
C ALA A 40 -14.63 12.70 3.75
N GLY A 41 -14.02 13.19 2.67
CA GLY A 41 -12.97 14.20 2.72
C GLY A 41 -11.55 13.67 2.96
N VAL A 42 -11.34 12.34 2.93
CA VAL A 42 -9.99 11.78 2.95
C VAL A 42 -9.23 12.24 1.70
N SER A 43 -8.08 12.87 1.91
CA SER A 43 -7.23 13.39 0.84
C SER A 43 -6.21 12.36 0.35
N THR A 44 -5.70 12.56 -0.85
CA THR A 44 -4.55 11.79 -1.37
C THR A 44 -3.31 11.93 -0.48
N GLU A 45 -3.14 13.06 0.20
CA GLU A 45 -2.07 13.27 1.18
C GLU A 45 -2.18 12.30 2.36
N ALA A 46 -3.38 12.02 2.86
CA ALA A 46 -3.56 11.04 3.92
C ALA A 46 -3.11 9.63 3.48
N VAL A 47 -3.38 9.26 2.22
CA VAL A 47 -2.93 8.00 1.63
C VAL A 47 -1.39 7.96 1.53
N TYR A 48 -0.77 9.04 1.07
CA TYR A 48 0.70 9.16 1.03
C TYR A 48 1.32 8.99 2.43
N GLN A 49 0.75 9.62 3.46
CA GLN A 49 1.24 9.52 4.82
C GLN A 49 1.11 8.10 5.40
N VAL A 50 0.03 7.39 5.11
CA VAL A 50 -0.12 5.98 5.52
C VAL A 50 0.89 5.10 4.80
N ALA A 51 1.02 5.22 3.48
CA ALA A 51 1.99 4.44 2.72
C ALA A 51 3.43 4.68 3.19
N ARG A 52 3.78 5.94 3.50
CA ARG A 52 5.10 6.29 4.09
C ARG A 52 5.32 5.58 5.43
N ARG A 53 4.32 5.56 6.31
CA ARG A 53 4.41 4.90 7.63
C ARG A 53 4.51 3.38 7.51
N ILE A 54 3.81 2.78 6.55
CA ILE A 54 3.94 1.36 6.24
C ILE A 54 5.37 1.08 5.77
N ARG A 55 5.91 1.86 4.82
CA ARG A 55 7.28 1.66 4.31
C ARG A 55 8.34 1.74 5.39
N LEU A 56 8.21 2.70 6.32
CA LEU A 56 9.10 2.83 7.48
C LEU A 56 9.16 1.56 8.36
N LYS A 57 8.14 0.70 8.28
CA LYS A 57 8.01 -0.50 9.12
C LYS A 57 8.35 -1.79 8.39
N ILE A 58 8.12 -1.86 7.08
CA ILE A 58 8.26 -3.10 6.30
C ILE A 58 9.44 -3.09 5.33
N GLU A 59 9.90 -1.92 4.90
CA GLU A 59 10.98 -1.81 3.91
C GLU A 59 12.34 -1.79 4.61
N PRO A 60 13.37 -2.45 4.04
CA PRO A 60 14.75 -2.27 4.47
C PRO A 60 15.23 -0.83 4.26
N ASP A 61 14.85 -0.22 3.13
CA ASP A 61 15.03 1.20 2.83
C ASP A 61 13.69 1.80 2.33
N PRO A 62 13.02 2.65 3.14
CA PRO A 62 11.75 3.27 2.78
C PRO A 62 11.82 4.18 1.54
N THR A 63 13.01 4.64 1.16
CA THR A 63 13.24 5.49 -0.03
C THR A 63 13.45 4.66 -1.30
N GLN A 64 13.77 3.38 -1.16
CA GLN A 64 13.91 2.41 -2.24
C GLN A 64 12.93 1.23 -2.01
N PRO A 65 11.60 1.48 -2.07
CA PRO A 65 10.62 0.48 -1.69
C PRO A 65 10.63 -0.72 -2.64
N MET A 66 10.65 -1.91 -2.06
CA MET A 66 10.63 -3.18 -2.79
C MET A 66 9.34 -3.96 -2.56
N TYR A 67 8.67 -3.77 -1.41
CA TYR A 67 7.40 -4.43 -1.10
C TYR A 67 6.20 -3.56 -1.49
N LEU A 68 6.16 -2.29 -1.09
CA LEU A 68 5.05 -1.36 -1.35
C LEU A 68 5.49 -0.29 -2.38
N VAL A 69 5.29 -0.57 -3.66
CA VAL A 69 5.84 0.25 -4.74
C VAL A 69 4.82 1.25 -5.26
N THR A 70 5.27 2.48 -5.52
CA THR A 70 4.43 3.51 -6.13
C THR A 70 4.16 3.16 -7.60
N ARG A 71 2.88 3.17 -7.98
CA ARG A 71 2.41 3.09 -9.37
C ARG A 71 1.56 4.32 -9.68
N ARG A 72 1.24 4.55 -10.95
CA ARG A 72 0.55 5.78 -11.38
C ARG A 72 -0.75 5.98 -10.59
N GLY A 73 -0.76 6.97 -9.70
CA GLY A 73 -1.94 7.30 -8.89
C GLY A 73 -2.21 6.37 -7.70
N GLY A 74 -1.25 5.53 -7.28
CA GLY A 74 -1.41 4.68 -6.11
C GLY A 74 -0.26 3.69 -5.89
N TYR A 75 -0.57 2.46 -5.50
CA TYR A 75 0.40 1.51 -4.97
C TYR A 75 0.15 0.07 -5.43
N GLN A 76 1.23 -0.71 -5.46
CA GLN A 76 1.20 -2.14 -5.78
C GLN A 76 2.09 -2.86 -4.77
N PHE A 77 1.63 -4.03 -4.31
CA PHE A 77 2.36 -4.82 -3.33
C PHE A 77 3.06 -6.02 -3.97
N PHE A 78 4.30 -6.27 -3.55
CA PHE A 78 5.15 -7.37 -4.02
C PHE A 78 5.66 -8.15 -2.80
N PRO A 79 5.03 -9.28 -2.44
CA PRO A 79 5.38 -10.07 -1.25
C PRO A 79 6.84 -10.51 -1.18
N GLU A 80 7.48 -10.75 -2.32
CA GLU A 80 8.88 -11.18 -2.41
C GLU A 80 9.87 -10.02 -2.30
N GLY A 81 9.38 -8.78 -2.35
CA GLY A 81 10.22 -7.60 -2.46
C GLY A 81 10.96 -7.51 -3.79
N ARG A 82 10.36 -8.00 -4.88
CA ARG A 82 10.98 -8.05 -6.21
C ARG A 82 10.04 -7.49 -7.27
N PRO A 83 9.89 -6.15 -7.33
CA PRO A 83 8.92 -5.53 -8.22
C PRO A 83 9.27 -5.67 -9.71
N ASP A 84 10.54 -5.93 -10.03
CA ASP A 84 11.02 -6.04 -11.41
C ASP A 84 10.77 -7.43 -12.02
N GLU A 85 10.85 -8.51 -11.23
CA GLU A 85 10.62 -9.90 -11.70
C GLU A 85 9.14 -10.17 -12.00
N ALA A 86 8.22 -9.53 -11.27
CA ALA A 86 6.78 -9.71 -11.47
C ALA A 86 6.27 -9.12 -12.80
N GLY A 87 6.98 -8.15 -13.38
CA GLY A 87 6.64 -7.59 -14.71
C GLY A 87 7.05 -8.48 -15.89
N GLU A 88 7.98 -9.42 -15.68
CA GLU A 88 8.44 -10.37 -16.71
C GLU A 88 7.52 -11.60 -16.83
N ASN A 89 6.93 -12.06 -15.72
CA ASN A 89 6.01 -13.20 -15.72
C ASN A 89 4.56 -12.85 -16.15
N ALA A 90 4.25 -11.57 -16.36
CA ALA A 90 2.91 -11.09 -16.74
C ALA A 90 2.72 -10.87 -18.25
N ARG A 91 3.63 -11.39 -19.09
CA ARG A 91 3.59 -11.29 -20.57
C ARG A 91 3.28 -12.61 -21.25
#